data_AF-A0A7Y7NLD0-F1
#
_entry.id   AF-A0A7Y7NLD0-F1
#
_cell.length_a   1.000
_cell.length_b   1.000
_cell.length_c   1.000
_cell.angle_alpha   90.00
_cell.angle_beta   90.00
_cell.angle_gamma   90.00
#
_symmetry.space_group_name_H-M   'P 1'
#
loop_
_entity.id
_entity.type
_entity.pdbx_description
1 polymer ?
#
loop_
_entity_poly.entity_id
_entity_poly.type
_entity_poly.pdbx_seq_one_letter_code
_entity_poly.pdbx_strand_id
1 'polypeptide(L)'
;MNISQICVLSVVLPVLLLMSGNVRAGNEFDKCIQDEKSLKAEETSSCSGLNYVFNPNACFATRKELKKYTSTDKCTKIGIVENVDVKTPPVAPVEQVKAKDQVDINKAAPEIQSHKSYCEQLKDENILLKEEVYRLIVENEQLRKTGR
;
A
#
# COMPACT_ATOMS: atom_id res chain seq x y z
N MET A 1 11.12 -2.35 55.24
CA MET A 1 10.35 -1.71 54.15
C MET A 1 11.07 -0.43 53.77
N ASN A 2 11.78 -0.44 52.65
CA ASN A 2 12.74 0.60 52.26
C ASN A 2 12.06 1.69 51.42
N ILE A 3 12.07 2.91 51.95
CA ILE A 3 11.53 4.12 51.32
C ILE A 3 12.27 4.45 50.01
N SER A 4 13.47 3.91 49.80
CA SER A 4 14.27 4.12 48.58
C SER A 4 13.75 3.41 47.32
N GLN A 5 12.74 2.54 47.39
CA GLN A 5 12.28 1.77 46.22
C GLN A 5 11.10 2.40 45.47
N ILE A 6 10.53 3.51 45.98
CA ILE A 6 9.39 4.19 45.36
C ILE A 6 9.85 5.31 44.40
N CYS A 7 11.07 5.84 44.57
CA CYS A 7 11.54 6.98 43.78
C CYS A 7 12.01 6.63 42.37
N VAL A 8 12.44 5.39 42.09
CA VAL A 8 13.01 5.04 40.76
C VAL A 8 11.92 4.89 39.70
N LEU A 9 10.68 4.57 40.10
CA LEU A 9 9.54 4.46 39.18
C LEU A 9 8.92 5.82 38.83
N SER A 10 9.25 6.90 39.54
CA SER A 10 8.65 8.23 39.34
C SER A 10 9.39 9.11 38.32
N VAL A 11 10.61 8.74 37.90
CA VAL A 11 11.44 9.58 37.02
C VAL A 11 11.40 9.13 35.55
N VAL A 12 10.92 7.93 35.25
CA VAL A 12 10.90 7.40 33.87
C VAL A 12 9.61 7.78 33.12
N LEU A 13 8.54 8.14 33.83
CA LEU A 13 7.23 8.41 33.22
C LEU A 13 7.05 9.78 32.52
N PRO A 14 7.76 10.89 32.85
CA PRO A 14 7.56 12.14 32.14
C PRO A 14 8.30 12.22 30.79
N VAL A 15 9.29 11.36 30.53
CA VAL A 15 10.04 11.37 29.25
C VAL A 15 9.22 10.74 28.11
N LEU A 16 8.31 9.80 28.41
CA LEU A 16 7.44 9.20 27.40
C LEU A 16 6.27 10.11 26.96
N LEU A 17 5.96 11.17 27.72
CA LEU A 17 4.90 12.13 27.38
C LEU A 17 5.39 13.30 26.50
N LEU A 18 6.70 13.43 26.26
CA LEU A 18 7.27 14.47 25.38
C LEU A 18 7.25 14.09 23.88
N MET A 19 6.81 12.89 23.52
CA MET A 19 6.65 12.48 22.12
C MET A 19 5.25 12.76 21.56
N SER A 20 4.30 13.17 22.40
CA SER A 20 2.97 13.60 21.97
C SER A 20 2.92 15.12 21.82
N GLY A 21 2.94 15.58 20.57
CA GLY A 21 2.29 16.84 20.23
C GLY A 21 3.19 18.02 19.89
N ASN A 22 4.18 17.83 19.00
CA ASN A 22 4.46 18.90 18.05
C ASN A 22 3.34 18.93 17.00
N VAL A 23 2.12 19.28 17.41
CA VAL A 23 1.15 19.85 16.47
C VAL A 23 1.71 21.24 16.18
N ARG A 24 2.70 21.29 15.29
CA ARG A 24 2.98 22.51 14.55
C ARG A 24 1.62 22.90 13.97
N ALA A 25 1.14 24.08 14.32
CA ALA A 25 0.12 24.78 13.56
C ALA A 25 0.73 25.07 12.18
N GLY A 26 0.87 24.01 11.38
CA GLY A 26 1.31 24.05 10.00
C GLY A 26 0.11 24.40 9.14
N ASN A 27 0.42 25.01 8.00
CA ASN A 27 -0.57 25.30 6.98
C ASN A 27 -1.28 24.00 6.56
N GLU A 28 -2.52 24.03 6.04
CA GLU A 28 -3.16 22.79 5.57
C GLU A 28 -2.32 22.14 4.46
N PHE A 29 -1.56 22.95 3.71
CA PHE A 29 -0.53 22.50 2.79
C PHE A 29 0.52 21.59 3.44
N ASP A 30 1.12 21.98 4.56
CA ASP A 30 2.17 21.21 5.23
C ASP A 30 1.63 19.87 5.74
N LYS A 31 0.40 19.89 6.28
CA LYS A 31 -0.31 18.67 6.68
C LYS A 31 -0.57 17.77 5.48
N CYS A 32 -1.02 18.32 4.36
CA CYS A 32 -1.25 17.55 3.14
C CYS A 32 0.04 16.88 2.63
N ILE A 33 1.15 17.61 2.62
CA ILE A 33 2.46 17.06 2.20
C ILE A 33 2.94 15.98 3.17
N GLN A 34 2.71 16.14 4.47
CA GLN A 34 3.04 15.13 5.47
C GLN A 34 2.20 13.87 5.27
N ASP A 35 0.90 14.01 5.05
CA ASP A 35 -0.03 12.89 4.80
C ASP A 35 0.34 12.14 3.50
N GLU A 36 0.71 12.85 2.44
CA GLU A 36 1.20 12.24 1.19
C GLU A 36 2.50 11.46 1.42
N LYS A 37 3.44 12.01 2.20
CA LYS A 37 4.70 11.34 2.54
C LYS A 37 4.46 10.08 3.39
N SER A 38 3.56 10.13 4.37
CA SER A 38 3.23 8.94 5.16
C SER A 38 2.59 7.86 4.30
N LEU A 39 1.71 8.23 3.37
CA LEU A 39 1.09 7.28 2.43
C LEU A 39 2.12 6.64 1.49
N LYS A 40 3.15 7.39 1.04
CA LYS A 40 4.26 6.82 0.25
C LYS A 40 5.11 5.83 1.07
N ALA A 41 5.38 6.13 2.33
CA ALA A 41 6.10 5.22 3.22
C ALA A 41 5.29 3.94 3.49
N GLU A 42 3.98 4.08 3.72
CA GLU A 42 3.06 2.97 3.91
C GLU A 42 2.93 2.13 2.63
N GLU A 43 2.85 2.75 1.44
CA GLU A 43 2.85 2.04 0.17
C GLU A 43 4.12 1.21 0.03
N THR A 44 5.27 1.80 0.31
CA THR A 44 6.56 1.10 0.24
C THR A 44 6.58 -0.10 1.18
N SER A 45 6.05 0.02 2.40
CA SER A 45 5.97 -1.08 3.37
C SER A 45 4.99 -2.19 2.95
N SER A 46 3.80 -1.80 2.47
CA SER A 46 2.71 -2.72 2.12
C SER A 46 2.91 -3.39 0.76
N CYS A 47 3.59 -2.72 -0.17
CA CYS A 47 3.84 -3.21 -1.52
C CYS A 47 5.21 -3.89 -1.69
N SER A 48 6.02 -4.02 -0.64
CA SER A 48 7.35 -4.63 -0.73
C SER A 48 7.43 -6.00 -0.05
N GLY A 49 8.25 -6.87 -0.63
CA GLY A 49 8.68 -8.14 -0.03
C GLY A 49 7.52 -9.07 0.33
N LEU A 50 7.63 -9.68 1.51
CA LEU A 50 6.65 -10.64 2.01
C LEU A 50 5.31 -9.99 2.37
N ASN A 51 5.27 -8.69 2.68
CA ASN A 51 4.03 -8.00 3.01
C ASN A 51 3.06 -7.98 1.83
N TYR A 52 3.57 -7.80 0.61
CA TYR A 52 2.74 -7.89 -0.59
C TYR A 52 2.20 -9.31 -0.82
N VAL A 53 3.00 -10.33 -0.51
CA VAL A 53 2.60 -11.74 -0.68
C VAL A 53 1.54 -12.15 0.33
N PHE A 54 1.72 -11.78 1.60
CA PHE A 54 0.80 -12.15 2.68
C PHE A 54 -0.41 -11.20 2.80
N ASN A 55 -0.31 -9.97 2.28
CA ASN A 55 -1.39 -8.99 2.31
C ASN A 55 -1.37 -8.05 1.07
N PRO A 56 -1.68 -8.57 -0.13
CA PRO A 56 -1.71 -7.76 -1.34
C PRO A 56 -2.78 -6.65 -1.29
N ASN A 57 -3.88 -6.89 -0.57
CA ASN A 57 -4.98 -5.93 -0.44
C ASN A 57 -4.54 -4.63 0.24
N ALA A 58 -3.63 -4.70 1.22
CA ALA A 58 -3.07 -3.49 1.84
C ALA A 58 -2.33 -2.62 0.82
N CYS A 59 -1.48 -3.21 -0.02
CA CYS A 59 -0.79 -2.49 -1.09
C CYS A 59 -1.77 -1.77 -2.03
N PHE A 60 -2.81 -2.47 -2.50
CA PHE A 60 -3.81 -1.88 -3.39
C PHE A 60 -4.62 -0.75 -2.72
N ALA A 61 -4.97 -0.91 -1.44
CA ALA A 61 -5.67 0.10 -0.67
C ALA A 61 -4.82 1.37 -0.50
N THR A 62 -3.56 1.21 -0.07
CA THR A 62 -2.64 2.34 0.12
C THR A 62 -2.34 3.04 -1.21
N ARG A 63 -2.15 2.30 -2.31
CA ARG A 63 -2.01 2.86 -3.67
C ARG A 63 -3.22 3.65 -4.11
N LYS A 64 -4.42 3.14 -3.86
CA LYS A 64 -5.68 3.83 -4.20
C LYS A 64 -5.80 5.14 -3.43
N GLU A 65 -5.40 5.15 -2.16
CA GLU A 65 -5.42 6.37 -1.35
C GLU A 65 -4.37 7.38 -1.80
N LEU A 66 -3.13 6.94 -2.04
CA LEU A 66 -2.06 7.80 -2.54
C LEU A 66 -2.40 8.42 -3.90
N LYS A 67 -3.10 7.68 -4.77
CA LYS A 67 -3.57 8.19 -6.06
C LYS A 67 -4.47 9.42 -5.90
N LYS A 68 -5.27 9.52 -4.83
CA LYS A 68 -6.09 10.72 -4.61
C LYS A 68 -5.25 11.98 -4.41
N TYR A 69 -4.07 11.85 -3.82
CA TYR A 69 -3.15 12.97 -3.61
C TYR A 69 -2.43 13.36 -4.90
N THR A 70 -1.91 12.36 -5.64
CA THR A 70 -1.09 12.58 -6.84
C THR A 70 -1.91 12.86 -8.09
N SER A 71 -3.08 12.24 -8.29
CA SER A 71 -3.88 12.42 -9.51
C SER A 71 -4.70 13.69 -9.53
N THR A 72 -4.93 14.30 -8.37
CA THR A 72 -5.74 15.52 -8.25
C THR A 72 -4.91 16.76 -7.91
N ASP A 73 -3.58 16.61 -7.83
CA ASP A 73 -2.66 17.63 -7.32
C ASP A 73 -3.16 18.26 -6.02
N LYS A 74 -3.65 17.41 -5.10
CA LYS A 74 -4.44 17.83 -3.93
C LYS A 74 -3.70 18.86 -3.09
N CYS A 75 -2.44 18.58 -2.74
CA CYS A 75 -1.64 19.48 -1.93
C CYS A 75 -1.28 20.76 -2.69
N THR A 76 -0.98 20.67 -3.98
CA THR A 76 -0.73 21.85 -4.83
C THR A 76 -1.92 22.81 -4.82
N LYS A 77 -3.16 22.30 -4.93
CA LYS A 77 -4.36 23.12 -4.89
C LYS A 77 -4.54 23.83 -3.55
N ILE A 78 -4.28 23.14 -2.44
CA ILE A 78 -4.29 23.73 -1.09
C ILE A 78 -3.23 24.83 -1.00
N GLY A 79 -2.01 24.56 -1.46
CA GLY A 79 -0.91 25.54 -1.44
C GLY A 79 -1.21 26.79 -2.27
N ILE A 80 -1.89 26.67 -3.41
CA ILE A 80 -2.34 27.82 -4.21
C ILE A 80 -3.37 28.67 -3.45
N VAL A 81 -4.37 28.05 -2.80
CA VAL A 81 -5.39 28.75 -2.01
C VAL A 81 -4.76 29.47 -0.81
N GLU A 82 -3.78 28.83 -0.17
CA GLU A 82 -3.07 29.36 0.98
C GLU A 82 -1.93 30.33 0.62
N ASN A 83 -1.77 30.68 -0.67
CA ASN A 83 -0.69 31.54 -1.18
C ASN A 83 0.72 31.08 -0.75
N VAL A 84 0.92 29.78 -0.58
CA VAL A 84 2.25 29.20 -0.41
C VAL A 84 2.98 29.34 -1.73
N ASP A 85 4.26 29.74 -1.71
CA ASP A 85 5.10 29.72 -2.91
C ASP A 85 5.34 28.24 -3.29
N VAL A 86 4.40 27.66 -4.03
CA VAL A 86 4.47 26.29 -4.56
C VAL A 86 5.46 26.29 -5.73
N LYS A 87 6.70 26.72 -5.48
CA LYS A 87 7.80 26.53 -6.42
C LYS A 87 8.18 25.06 -6.42
N THR A 88 7.56 24.38 -7.36
CA THR A 88 7.97 23.09 -7.92
C THR A 88 7.64 21.90 -6.99
N PRO A 89 6.80 20.95 -7.43
CA PRO A 89 6.77 19.65 -6.78
C PRO A 89 8.20 19.09 -6.82
N PRO A 90 8.70 18.39 -5.79
CA PRO A 90 9.74 17.42 -6.02
C PRO A 90 9.10 16.37 -6.95
N VAL A 91 9.27 16.58 -8.25
CA VAL A 91 9.29 15.50 -9.22
C VAL A 91 10.37 14.59 -8.67
N ALA A 92 9.96 13.54 -7.96
CA ALA A 92 10.82 12.40 -7.74
C ALA A 92 11.47 12.14 -9.11
N PRO A 93 12.79 11.92 -9.21
CA PRO A 93 13.39 11.63 -10.49
C PRO A 93 12.62 10.46 -11.06
N VAL A 94 11.76 10.73 -12.04
CA VAL A 94 11.48 9.78 -13.08
C VAL A 94 12.87 9.63 -13.66
N GLU A 95 13.55 8.54 -13.33
CA GLU A 95 14.68 8.09 -14.11
C GLU A 95 14.18 8.11 -15.56
N GLN A 96 14.51 9.19 -16.25
CA GLN A 96 14.66 9.16 -17.67
C GLN A 96 15.80 8.19 -17.88
N VAL A 97 15.46 6.91 -17.99
CA VAL A 97 16.34 5.93 -18.60
C VAL A 97 16.60 6.50 -19.98
N LYS A 98 17.73 7.19 -20.10
CA LYS A 98 18.31 7.55 -21.37
C LYS A 98 18.53 6.23 -22.07
N ALA A 99 17.60 5.90 -22.96
CA ALA A 99 17.74 4.80 -23.89
C ALA A 99 18.86 5.17 -24.87
N LYS A 100 20.10 4.90 -24.45
CA LYS A 100 21.23 4.61 -25.32
C LYS A 100 22.13 3.63 -24.58
N ASP A 101 21.70 2.37 -24.59
CA ASP A 101 22.60 1.32 -25.04
C ASP A 101 21.79 0.38 -25.93
N GLN A 102 22.31 0.20 -27.14
CA GLN A 102 21.80 -0.77 -28.10
C GLN A 102 22.02 -2.16 -27.51
N VAL A 103 20.95 -2.75 -26.98
CA VAL A 103 20.90 -4.19 -26.70
C VAL A 103 19.70 -4.75 -27.44
N ASP A 104 20.03 -5.31 -28.61
CA ASP A 104 19.36 -6.39 -29.33
C ASP A 104 17.85 -6.59 -29.07
N ILE A 105 17.04 -5.95 -29.92
CA ILE A 105 15.60 -6.13 -30.03
C ILE A 105 15.33 -7.48 -30.70
N ASN A 106 15.63 -8.60 -30.03
CA ASN A 106 15.27 -9.94 -30.51
C ASN A 106 15.03 -10.95 -29.38
N LYS A 107 14.77 -10.52 -28.13
CA LYS A 107 14.52 -11.46 -27.02
C LYS A 107 13.39 -11.12 -26.05
N ALA A 108 12.56 -10.11 -26.33
CA ALA A 108 11.43 -9.70 -25.46
C ALA A 108 10.05 -10.18 -25.94
N ALA A 109 9.98 -10.90 -27.06
CA ALA A 109 8.72 -11.43 -27.59
C ALA A 109 8.15 -12.68 -26.86
N PRO A 110 8.95 -13.63 -26.32
CA PRO A 110 8.37 -14.87 -25.80
C PRO A 110 7.77 -14.75 -24.38
N GLU A 111 8.26 -13.85 -23.53
CA GLU A 111 7.83 -13.78 -22.12
C GLU A 111 6.44 -13.13 -21.94
N ILE A 112 6.11 -12.09 -22.72
CA ILE A 112 4.82 -11.39 -22.62
C ILE A 112 3.68 -12.28 -23.14
N GLN A 113 3.95 -13.14 -24.11
CA GLN A 113 2.98 -14.10 -24.66
C GLN A 113 2.72 -15.26 -23.69
N SER A 114 3.77 -15.72 -23.00
CA SER A 114 3.69 -16.74 -21.93
C SER A 114 2.83 -16.28 -20.74
N HIS A 115 2.99 -15.02 -20.30
CA HIS A 115 2.21 -14.49 -19.17
C HIS A 115 0.70 -14.36 -19.46
N LYS A 116 0.31 -14.00 -20.69
CA LYS A 116 -1.11 -13.96 -21.07
C LYS A 116 -1.73 -15.37 -21.10
N SER A 117 -0.98 -16.36 -21.60
CA SER A 117 -1.43 -17.76 -21.62
C SER A 117 -1.65 -18.31 -20.22
N TYR A 118 -0.77 -17.98 -19.26
CA TYR A 118 -0.90 -18.44 -17.87
C TYR A 118 -2.11 -17.82 -17.15
N CYS A 119 -2.39 -16.53 -17.41
CA CYS A 119 -3.57 -15.88 -16.85
C CYS A 119 -4.89 -16.48 -17.35
N GLU A 120 -4.97 -16.87 -18.62
CA GLU A 120 -6.17 -17.54 -19.15
C GLU A 120 -6.32 -18.95 -18.56
N GLN A 121 -5.22 -19.72 -18.43
CA GLN A 121 -5.23 -21.02 -17.75
C GLN A 121 -5.77 -20.91 -16.31
N LEU A 122 -5.32 -19.93 -15.54
CA LEU A 122 -5.80 -19.71 -14.17
C LEU A 122 -7.28 -19.33 -14.11
N LYS A 123 -7.80 -18.63 -15.12
CA LYS A 123 -9.25 -18.32 -15.18
C LYS A 123 -10.06 -19.57 -15.43
N ASP A 124 -9.63 -20.42 -16.37
CA ASP A 124 -10.30 -21.67 -16.69
C ASP A 124 -10.29 -22.63 -15.47
N GLU A 125 -9.15 -22.76 -14.80
CA GLU A 125 -9.05 -23.52 -13.55
C GLU A 125 -9.97 -22.97 -12.45
N ASN A 126 -10.09 -21.64 -12.34
CA ASN A 126 -10.96 -21.02 -11.36
C ASN A 126 -12.45 -21.30 -11.63
N ILE A 127 -12.85 -21.38 -12.90
CA ILE A 127 -14.21 -21.75 -13.31
C ILE A 127 -14.49 -23.20 -12.92
N LEU A 128 -13.58 -24.13 -13.28
CA LEU A 128 -13.71 -25.54 -12.95
C LEU A 128 -13.79 -25.78 -11.43
N LEU A 129 -12.95 -25.10 -10.66
CA LEU A 129 -12.97 -25.21 -9.20
C LEU A 129 -14.28 -24.68 -8.60
N LYS A 130 -14.87 -23.62 -9.17
CA LYS A 130 -16.17 -23.11 -8.71
C LYS A 130 -17.29 -24.10 -8.97
N GLU A 131 -17.30 -24.73 -10.14
CA GLU A 131 -18.27 -25.76 -10.48
C GLU A 131 -18.15 -26.99 -9.56
N GLU A 132 -16.91 -27.42 -9.29
CA GLU A 132 -16.61 -28.52 -8.37
C GLU A 132 -17.11 -28.23 -6.95
N VAL A 133 -16.81 -27.03 -6.42
CA VAL A 133 -17.28 -26.60 -5.10
C VAL A 133 -18.81 -26.60 -5.05
N TYR A 134 -19.46 -26.09 -6.09
CA TYR A 134 -20.93 -26.09 -6.14
C TYR A 134 -21.49 -27.52 -6.15
N ARG A 135 -20.91 -28.43 -6.95
CA ARG A 135 -21.32 -29.84 -6.98
C ARG A 135 -21.19 -30.49 -5.59
N LEU A 136 -20.05 -30.29 -4.92
CA LEU A 136 -19.80 -30.84 -3.59
C LEU A 136 -20.75 -30.27 -2.53
N ILE A 137 -21.14 -29.00 -2.63
CA ILE A 137 -22.14 -28.40 -1.74
C ILE A 137 -23.50 -29.11 -1.92
N VAL A 138 -23.94 -29.30 -3.16
CA VAL A 138 -25.20 -29.98 -3.47
C VAL A 138 -25.17 -31.43 -2.98
N GLU A 139 -24.07 -32.16 -3.22
CA GLU A 139 -23.89 -33.54 -2.76
C GLU A 139 -23.93 -33.64 -1.23
N ASN A 140 -23.23 -32.75 -0.52
CA ASN A 140 -23.28 -32.71 0.94
C ASN A 140 -24.69 -32.40 1.46
N GLU A 141 -25.42 -31.50 0.79
CA GLU A 141 -26.79 -31.19 1.17
C GLU A 141 -27.72 -32.40 0.98
N GLN A 142 -27.55 -33.16 -0.10
CA GLN A 142 -28.29 -34.40 -0.35
C GLN A 142 -27.97 -35.46 0.70
N LEU A 143 -26.69 -35.71 0.99
CA LEU A 143 -26.26 -36.65 2.03
C LEU A 143 -26.81 -36.30 3.41
N ARG A 144 -26.90 -35.01 3.74
CA ARG A 144 -27.54 -34.54 4.98
C ARG A 144 -29.05 -34.78 5.02
N LYS A 145 -29.71 -34.81 3.86
CA LYS A 145 -31.15 -35.09 3.74
C LYS A 145 -31.46 -36.58 3.75
N THR A 146 -30.57 -37.43 3.23
CA THR A 146 -30.74 -38.90 3.18
C THR A 146 -30.22 -39.62 4.42
N GLY A 147 -29.32 -39.01 5.19
CA GLY A 147 -28.83 -39.53 6.48
C GLY A 147 -29.72 -39.22 7.69
N ARG A 148 -30.93 -38.67 7.46
CA ARG A 148 -31.98 -38.42 8.47
C ARG A 148 -33.16 -39.34 8.19
#